data_AF-A0A074LNV0-F1
#
_entry.id   AF-A0A074LNV0-F1
#
_cell.length_a   1.000
_cell.length_b   1.000
_cell.length_c   1.000
_cell.angle_alpha   90.00
_cell.angle_beta   90.00
_cell.angle_gamma   90.00
#
_symmetry.space_group_name_H-M   'P 1'
#
loop_
_entity.id
_entity.type
_entity.pdbx_description
1 polymer ?
#
loop_
_entity_poly.entity_id
_entity_poly.type
_entity_poly.pdbx_seq_one_letter_code
_entity_poly.pdbx_strand_id
1 'polypeptide(L)'
;MGSTTIKMLYLSVAMILFLSALSVGYYLFTSTSKALDQTYVTTQNMDRTQTTTLKETSQSDPVLGSVVVQTIYQYEDSGIHIYVDGVDRSDPTGVGVINLKAKFNVNLVRDTQGTLTSIRYTTTS
;
A
#
# COMPACT_ATOMS: atom_id res chain seq x y z
N MET A 1 11.41 -55.19 7.13
CA MET A 1 10.37 -54.27 6.60
C MET A 1 10.43 -52.84 7.19
N GLY A 2 11.11 -52.57 8.32
CA GLY A 2 11.13 -51.21 8.92
C GLY A 2 11.98 -50.13 8.21
N SER A 3 13.02 -50.51 7.45
CA SER A 3 13.91 -49.53 6.79
C SER A 3 13.22 -48.76 5.65
N THR A 4 12.35 -49.41 4.88
CA THR A 4 11.65 -48.79 3.75
C THR A 4 10.60 -47.78 4.21
N THR A 5 9.86 -48.08 5.28
CA THR A 5 8.84 -47.20 5.86
C THR A 5 9.46 -45.90 6.39
N ILE A 6 10.61 -45.99 7.05
CA ILE A 6 11.35 -44.81 7.55
C ILE A 6 11.86 -43.95 6.37
N LYS A 7 12.35 -44.57 5.29
CA LYS A 7 12.78 -43.84 4.08
C LYS A 7 11.63 -43.11 3.40
N MET A 8 10.45 -43.73 3.32
CA MET A 8 9.24 -43.07 2.79
C MET A 8 8.78 -41.90 3.66
N LEU A 9 8.90 -42.02 4.99
CA LEU A 9 8.61 -40.94 5.91
C LEU A 9 9.56 -39.74 5.70
N TYR A 10 10.86 -39.98 5.57
CA TYR A 10 11.83 -38.92 5.29
C TYR A 10 11.56 -38.23 3.94
N LEU A 11 11.19 -39.00 2.90
CA LEU A 11 10.82 -38.43 1.61
C LEU A 11 9.58 -37.52 1.70
N SER A 12 8.57 -37.95 2.46
CA SER A 12 7.34 -37.18 2.67
C SER A 12 7.62 -35.87 3.40
N VAL A 13 8.43 -35.91 4.47
CA VAL A 13 8.83 -34.71 5.22
C VAL A 13 9.66 -33.77 4.33
N ALA A 14 10.59 -34.30 3.54
CA ALA A 14 11.40 -33.51 2.61
C ALA A 14 10.54 -32.81 1.54
N MET A 15 9.52 -33.50 1.01
CA MET A 15 8.56 -32.92 0.07
C MET A 15 7.76 -31.77 0.67
N ILE A 16 7.29 -31.91 1.92
CA ILE A 16 6.55 -30.84 2.61
C ILE A 16 7.44 -29.62 2.85
N LEU A 17 8.68 -29.84 3.29
CA LEU A 17 9.65 -28.75 3.50
C LEU A 17 10.04 -28.07 2.18
N PHE A 18 10.13 -28.81 1.09
CA PHE A 18 10.40 -28.26 -0.22
C PHE A 18 9.26 -27.37 -0.72
N LEU A 19 8.01 -27.84 -0.59
CA LEU A 19 6.82 -27.07 -1.00
C LEU A 19 6.62 -25.81 -0.13
N SER A 20 6.90 -25.89 1.17
CA SER A 20 6.82 -24.71 2.04
C SER A 20 7.89 -23.68 1.69
N ALA A 21 9.14 -24.11 1.45
CA ALA A 21 10.21 -23.23 1.01
C ALA A 21 9.89 -22.56 -0.35
N LEU A 22 9.33 -23.30 -1.29
CA LEU A 22 8.90 -22.77 -2.59
C LEU A 22 7.79 -21.71 -2.43
N SER A 23 6.82 -21.98 -1.57
CA SER A 23 5.70 -21.06 -1.30
C SER A 23 6.17 -19.76 -0.64
N VAL A 24 7.06 -19.87 0.36
CA VAL A 24 7.65 -18.70 1.04
C VAL A 24 8.52 -17.90 0.07
N GLY A 25 9.34 -18.57 -0.74
CA GLY A 25 10.15 -17.92 -1.76
C GLY A 25 9.31 -17.16 -2.79
N TYR A 26 8.23 -17.76 -3.28
CA TYR A 26 7.29 -17.12 -4.19
C TYR A 26 6.60 -15.91 -3.54
N TYR A 27 6.16 -16.03 -2.30
CA TYR A 27 5.55 -14.94 -1.54
C TYR A 27 6.52 -13.77 -1.36
N LEU A 28 7.76 -14.04 -0.93
CA LEU A 28 8.80 -13.01 -0.81
C LEU A 28 9.09 -12.33 -2.15
N PHE A 29 9.25 -13.11 -3.22
CA PHE A 29 9.55 -12.58 -4.54
C PHE A 29 8.45 -11.63 -5.05
N THR A 30 7.19 -12.04 -4.92
CA THR A 30 6.05 -11.23 -5.35
C THR A 30 5.88 -9.98 -4.48
N SER A 31 6.04 -10.10 -3.17
CA SER A 31 5.99 -8.96 -2.25
C SER A 31 7.12 -7.95 -2.52
N THR A 32 8.36 -8.42 -2.69
CA THR A 32 9.49 -7.56 -3.03
C THR A 32 9.32 -6.89 -4.39
N SER A 33 8.79 -7.60 -5.40
CA SER A 33 8.53 -7.01 -6.73
C SER A 33 7.49 -5.88 -6.65
N LYS A 34 6.38 -6.10 -5.93
CA LYS A 34 5.38 -5.05 -5.70
C LYS A 34 5.97 -3.85 -4.96
N ALA A 35 6.80 -4.10 -3.93
CA ALA A 35 7.46 -3.03 -3.18
C ALA A 35 8.46 -2.25 -4.04
N LEU A 36 9.17 -2.92 -4.95
CA LEU A 36 10.08 -2.28 -5.91
C LEU A 36 9.31 -1.44 -6.93
N ASP A 37 8.22 -1.93 -7.48
CA ASP A 37 7.37 -1.17 -8.41
C ASP A 37 6.78 0.07 -7.72
N GLN A 38 6.28 -0.10 -6.49
CA GLN A 38 5.78 1.00 -5.68
C GLN A 38 6.89 2.03 -5.40
N THR A 39 8.09 1.58 -5.05
CA THR A 39 9.24 2.46 -4.82
C THR A 39 9.63 3.18 -6.11
N TYR A 40 9.70 2.49 -7.24
CA TYR A 40 10.07 3.09 -8.52
C TYR A 40 9.07 4.18 -8.95
N VAL A 41 7.77 3.91 -8.87
CA VAL A 41 6.72 4.89 -9.14
C VAL A 41 6.79 6.05 -8.16
N THR A 42 7.03 5.78 -6.87
CA THR A 42 7.13 6.82 -5.84
C THR A 42 8.36 7.69 -6.05
N THR A 43 9.53 7.11 -6.28
CA THR A 43 10.81 7.81 -6.48
C THR A 43 10.80 8.61 -7.78
N GLN A 44 10.32 8.04 -8.89
CA GLN A 44 10.21 8.77 -10.17
C GLN A 44 9.30 10.01 -10.05
N ASN A 45 8.28 9.95 -9.19
CA ASN A 45 7.37 11.07 -8.94
C ASN A 45 7.82 12.01 -7.79
N MET A 46 8.63 11.52 -6.84
CA MET A 46 9.19 12.29 -5.72
C MET A 46 10.37 13.18 -6.11
N ASP A 47 11.20 12.75 -7.06
CA ASP A 47 12.47 13.40 -7.40
C ASP A 47 12.31 14.84 -7.96
N ARG A 48 11.06 15.25 -8.24
CA ARG A 48 10.71 16.61 -8.63
C ARG A 48 10.04 17.45 -7.54
N THR A 49 9.66 16.89 -6.38
CA THR A 49 8.75 17.59 -5.46
C THR A 49 8.95 17.35 -3.96
N GLN A 50 9.74 16.37 -3.51
CA GLN A 50 9.86 16.09 -2.06
C GLN A 50 11.14 16.65 -1.44
N THR A 51 11.04 17.86 -0.90
CA THR A 51 11.72 18.17 0.35
C THR A 51 10.98 17.40 1.44
N THR A 52 11.54 16.29 1.92
CA THR A 52 10.99 15.50 3.04
C THR A 52 11.00 16.34 4.32
N THR A 53 9.95 17.14 4.52
CA THR A 53 9.60 17.63 5.85
C THR A 53 8.68 16.60 6.48
N LEU A 54 9.19 15.91 7.50
CA LEU A 54 8.45 15.19 8.55
C LEU A 54 7.51 16.16 9.29
N LYS A 55 6.55 16.74 8.59
CA LYS A 55 5.49 17.52 9.21
C LYS A 55 4.37 16.53 9.45
N GLU A 56 4.14 16.23 10.73
CA GLU A 56 2.84 15.72 11.19
C GLU A 56 1.77 16.53 10.44
N THR A 57 0.96 15.86 9.63
CA THR A 57 -0.16 16.49 8.91
C THR A 57 -1.10 17.08 9.96
N SER A 58 -0.81 18.31 10.37
CA SER A 58 -1.75 19.13 11.09
C SER A 58 -2.98 19.21 10.20
N GLN A 59 -4.14 18.87 10.77
CA GLN A 59 -5.43 18.75 10.09
C GLN A 59 -5.85 20.00 9.26
N SER A 60 -5.08 21.09 9.36
CA SER A 60 -5.34 22.39 8.73
C SER A 60 -4.39 22.74 7.57
N ASP A 61 -3.32 21.99 7.34
CA ASP A 61 -2.36 22.32 6.28
C ASP A 61 -2.68 21.54 4.99
N PRO A 62 -2.76 22.23 3.83
CA PRO A 62 -3.03 21.57 2.57
C PRO A 62 -1.87 20.64 2.19
N VAL A 63 -2.21 19.39 1.85
CA VAL A 63 -1.27 18.36 1.40
C VAL A 63 -1.14 18.39 -0.13
N LEU A 64 0.01 17.98 -0.64
CA LEU A 64 0.22 17.88 -2.09
C LEU A 64 -0.47 16.63 -2.67
N GLY A 65 -0.84 16.68 -3.94
CA GLY A 65 -1.39 15.53 -4.66
C GLY A 65 -0.48 14.30 -4.62
N SER A 66 0.84 14.47 -4.52
CA SER A 66 1.78 13.35 -4.30
C SER A 66 1.54 12.60 -2.98
N VAL A 67 1.15 13.31 -1.92
CA VAL A 67 0.79 12.71 -0.63
C VAL A 67 -0.52 11.96 -0.76
N VAL A 68 -1.50 12.51 -1.51
CA VAL A 68 -2.77 11.84 -1.79
C VAL A 68 -2.54 10.50 -2.51
N VAL A 69 -1.69 10.48 -3.53
CA VAL A 69 -1.31 9.25 -4.25
C VAL A 69 -0.65 8.24 -3.32
N GLN A 70 0.29 8.69 -2.49
CA GLN A 70 0.97 7.83 -1.52
C GLN A 70 -0.03 7.21 -0.52
N THR A 71 -0.98 7.99 -0.02
CA THR A 71 -2.05 7.51 0.87
C THR A 71 -2.91 6.44 0.20
N ILE A 72 -3.26 6.61 -1.09
CA ILE A 72 -4.05 5.62 -1.83
C ILE A 72 -3.36 4.26 -1.87
N TYR A 73 -2.07 4.23 -2.24
CA TYR A 73 -1.30 2.98 -2.24
C TYR A 73 -1.06 2.41 -0.85
N GLN A 74 -1.01 3.25 0.20
CA GLN A 74 -0.78 2.78 1.56
C GLN A 74 -2.01 2.11 2.18
N TYR A 75 -3.21 2.48 1.74
CA TYR A 75 -4.47 2.03 2.33
C TYR A 75 -5.34 1.16 1.41
N GLU A 76 -4.82 0.74 0.24
CA GLU A 76 -5.50 -0.11 -0.76
C GLU A 76 -6.26 -1.30 -0.13
N ASP A 77 -5.62 -2.04 0.78
CA ASP A 77 -6.19 -3.25 1.41
C ASP A 77 -6.83 -2.99 2.79
N SER A 78 -6.90 -1.73 3.24
CA SER A 78 -7.28 -1.41 4.63
C SER A 78 -8.78 -1.27 4.87
N GLY A 79 -9.61 -1.33 3.82
CA GLY A 79 -11.04 -1.07 3.88
C GLY A 79 -11.42 0.40 4.18
N ILE A 80 -10.43 1.30 4.14
CA ILE A 80 -10.63 2.74 4.32
C ILE A 80 -10.95 3.36 2.96
N HIS A 81 -12.07 4.08 2.89
CA HIS A 81 -12.45 4.74 1.64
C HIS A 81 -11.70 6.06 1.45
N ILE A 82 -11.08 6.25 0.30
CA ILE A 82 -10.36 7.48 -0.05
C ILE A 82 -11.12 8.22 -1.15
N TYR A 83 -11.58 9.44 -0.85
CA TYR A 83 -12.27 10.29 -1.79
C TYR A 83 -11.38 11.46 -2.20
N VAL A 84 -11.29 11.73 -3.50
CA VAL A 84 -10.58 12.88 -4.07
C VAL A 84 -11.57 13.67 -4.90
N ASP A 85 -11.83 14.92 -4.51
CA ASP A 85 -12.85 15.80 -5.10
C ASP A 85 -14.23 15.13 -5.24
N GLY A 86 -14.58 14.29 -4.26
CA GLY A 86 -15.85 13.56 -4.21
C GLY A 86 -15.90 12.26 -5.01
N VAL A 87 -14.82 11.90 -5.72
CA VAL A 87 -14.71 10.62 -6.42
C VAL A 87 -13.99 9.60 -5.54
N ASP A 88 -14.55 8.41 -5.38
CA ASP A 88 -13.86 7.31 -4.70
C ASP A 88 -12.65 6.86 -5.53
N ARG A 89 -11.48 6.91 -4.92
CA ARG A 89 -10.16 6.56 -5.46
C ARG A 89 -9.42 5.61 -4.52
N SER A 90 -10.17 4.79 -3.78
CA SER A 90 -9.59 3.73 -2.93
C SER A 90 -8.83 2.68 -3.74
N ASP A 91 -9.17 2.53 -5.03
CA ASP A 91 -8.46 1.69 -5.99
C ASP A 91 -7.35 2.48 -6.72
N PRO A 92 -6.09 1.99 -6.73
CA PRO A 92 -4.97 2.62 -7.42
C PRO A 92 -5.08 2.67 -8.95
N THR A 93 -6.04 2.00 -9.60
CA THR A 93 -6.20 2.07 -11.06
C THR A 93 -6.53 3.48 -11.57
N GLY A 94 -7.05 4.37 -10.71
CA GLY A 94 -7.51 5.72 -11.07
C GLY A 94 -6.61 6.88 -10.64
N VAL A 95 -5.40 6.64 -10.11
CA VAL A 95 -4.62 7.73 -9.47
C VAL A 95 -3.97 8.69 -10.46
N GLY A 96 -3.79 8.30 -11.73
CA GLY A 96 -3.14 9.13 -12.76
C GLY A 96 -3.86 10.44 -13.08
N VAL A 97 -5.12 10.60 -12.66
CA VAL A 97 -5.92 11.82 -12.87
C VAL A 97 -5.64 12.87 -11.78
N ILE A 98 -4.97 12.51 -10.69
CA ILE A 98 -4.69 13.42 -9.57
C ILE A 98 -3.51 14.32 -9.93
N ASN A 99 -3.72 15.64 -9.89
CA ASN A 99 -2.64 16.60 -10.08
C ASN A 99 -1.70 16.61 -8.88
N LEU A 100 -0.49 16.07 -9.05
CA LEU A 100 0.51 15.94 -7.99
C LEU A 100 0.96 17.29 -7.40
N LYS A 101 0.85 18.38 -8.16
CA LYS A 101 1.24 19.74 -7.74
C LYS A 101 0.09 20.51 -7.11
N ALA A 102 -1.15 20.03 -7.25
CA ALA A 102 -2.29 20.65 -6.62
C ALA A 102 -2.24 20.44 -5.10
N LYS A 103 -2.78 21.42 -4.39
CA LYS A 103 -2.93 21.41 -2.93
C LYS A 103 -4.32 20.90 -2.60
N PHE A 104 -4.41 20.00 -1.63
CA PHE A 104 -5.65 19.38 -1.18
C PHE A 104 -5.81 19.59 0.32
N ASN A 105 -6.99 20.02 0.74
CA ASN A 105 -7.39 19.95 2.14
C ASN A 105 -7.78 18.52 2.47
N VAL A 106 -7.33 18.03 3.63
CA VAL A 106 -7.62 16.68 4.12
C VAL A 106 -8.69 16.71 5.20
N ASN A 107 -9.70 15.85 5.08
CA ASN A 107 -10.71 15.63 6.11
C ASN A 107 -10.78 14.14 6.45
N LEU A 108 -10.54 13.82 7.72
CA LEU A 108 -10.54 12.46 8.25
C LEU A 108 -11.88 12.17 8.90
N VAL A 109 -12.66 11.26 8.32
CA VAL A 109 -13.96 10.85 8.85
C VAL A 109 -13.78 9.57 9.65
N ARG A 110 -14.18 9.63 10.92
CA ARG A 110 -14.13 8.51 11.87
C ARG A 110 -15.54 8.06 12.25
N ASP A 111 -15.67 6.78 12.60
CA ASP A 111 -16.91 6.21 13.13
C ASP A 111 -17.16 6.63 14.60
N THR A 112 -18.27 6.16 15.18
CA THR A 112 -18.64 6.41 16.58
C THR A 112 -17.71 5.76 17.61
N GLN A 113 -16.83 4.87 17.17
CA GLN A 113 -15.79 4.22 17.98
C GLN A 113 -14.41 4.90 17.82
N GLY A 114 -14.30 5.92 16.96
CA GLY A 114 -13.06 6.64 16.67
C GLY A 114 -12.18 5.99 15.60
N THR A 115 -12.62 4.90 14.97
CA THR A 115 -11.92 4.23 13.88
C THR A 115 -12.00 5.07 12.61
N LEU A 116 -10.89 5.18 11.88
CA LEU A 116 -10.87 5.90 10.60
C LEU A 116 -11.64 5.11 9.53
N THR A 117 -12.68 5.70 8.97
CA THR A 117 -13.55 5.06 7.97
C THR A 117 -13.31 5.62 6.58
N SER A 118 -13.08 6.94 6.46
CA SER A 118 -12.76 7.54 5.18
C SER A 118 -11.87 8.76 5.27
N ILE A 119 -11.11 8.99 4.22
CA ILE A 119 -10.25 10.16 4.02
C ILE A 119 -10.78 10.93 2.81
N ARG A 120 -11.02 12.22 2.97
CA ARG A 120 -11.54 13.08 1.89
C ARG A 120 -10.53 14.17 1.59
N TYR A 121 -10.13 14.25 0.33
CA TYR A 121 -9.26 15.27 -0.22
C TYR A 121 -10.07 16.22 -1.11
N THR A 122 -9.98 17.51 -0.86
CA THR A 122 -10.64 18.54 -1.67
C THR A 122 -9.59 19.51 -2.19
N THR A 123 -9.53 19.71 -3.50
CA THR A 123 -8.61 20.65 -4.14
C THR A 123 -8.84 22.07 -3.60
N THR A 124 -7.77 22.68 -3.12
CA THR A 124 -7.76 24.08 -2.68
C THR A 124 -7.43 24.94 -3.90
N SER A 125 -8.40 25.77 -4.32
CA SER A 125 -8.22 26.76 -5.41
C SER A 125 -7.22 27.85 -5.05
#